data_AF-A0A2A2RGA1-F1
#
_entry.id   AF-A0A2A2RGA1-F1
#
_cell.length_a   1.000
_cell.length_b   1.000
_cell.length_c   1.000
_cell.angle_alpha   90.00
_cell.angle_beta   90.00
_cell.angle_gamma   90.00
#
_symmetry.space_group_name_H-M   'P 1'
#
loop_
_entity.id
_entity.type
_entity.pdbx_description
1 polymer ?
#
loop_
_entity_poly.entity_id
_entity_poly.type
_entity_poly.pdbx_seq_one_letter_code
_entity_poly.pdbx_strand_id
1 'polypeptide(L)'
;MNHFRNTNIFAATLVLLFLNACQTVDPYAPARAAMNAAILTEKPGDYFIGRRMFKADYKMWGWVREPGKPWPTARLVMMNEQKKLAPDRSQGKIGLDNNFIYRLSGKFSGETVYEPASDRFYPEFVLEGYELLSTKSEPIYVTNEQEKPDVRIILKPVH
;
A
#
# COMPACT_ATOMS: atom_id res chain seq x y z
N MET A 1 -60.21 25.47 -16.52
CA MET A 1 -59.25 25.66 -17.63
C MET A 1 -57.97 26.22 -17.00
N ASN A 2 -57.01 25.40 -16.54
CA ASN A 2 -56.02 24.60 -17.31
C ASN A 2 -55.35 25.47 -18.40
N HIS A 3 -54.03 25.68 -18.50
CA HIS A 3 -52.86 25.05 -17.90
C HIS A 3 -51.68 26.05 -17.79
N PHE A 4 -51.07 26.09 -16.61
CA PHE A 4 -49.64 26.24 -16.28
C PHE A 4 -48.68 26.62 -17.44
N ARG A 5 -48.03 27.80 -17.47
CA ARG A 5 -46.88 28.22 -16.63
C ARG A 5 -45.76 27.16 -16.45
N ASN A 6 -45.51 26.26 -17.41
CA ASN A 6 -44.49 25.20 -17.23
C ASN A 6 -43.39 25.10 -18.29
N THR A 7 -43.32 25.92 -19.34
CA THR A 7 -42.41 25.59 -20.48
C THR A 7 -40.97 26.10 -20.32
N ASN A 8 -40.71 27.15 -19.54
CA ASN A 8 -39.36 27.77 -19.47
C ASN A 8 -38.47 27.29 -18.31
N ILE A 9 -39.01 26.53 -17.34
CA ILE A 9 -38.23 26.04 -16.20
C ILE A 9 -37.58 24.67 -16.51
N PHE A 10 -38.15 23.88 -17.42
CA PHE A 10 -37.62 22.55 -17.76
C PHE A 10 -36.32 22.55 -18.58
N ALA A 11 -36.04 23.62 -19.34
CA ALA A 11 -34.81 23.71 -20.12
C ALA A 11 -33.58 24.07 -19.26
N ALA A 12 -33.76 24.86 -18.20
CA ALA A 12 -32.67 25.30 -17.33
C ALA A 12 -32.20 24.19 -16.35
N THR A 13 -33.09 23.29 -15.92
CA THR A 13 -32.73 22.14 -15.07
C THR A 13 -31.99 21.03 -15.82
N LEU A 14 -32.17 20.91 -17.14
CA LEU A 14 -31.49 19.88 -17.93
C LEU A 14 -30.00 20.21 -18.18
N VAL A 15 -29.65 21.50 -18.29
CA VAL A 15 -28.25 21.95 -18.52
C VAL A 15 -27.39 21.84 -17.25
N LEU A 16 -27.98 21.97 -16.06
CA LEU A 16 -27.28 21.81 -14.77
C LEU A 16 -26.94 20.35 -14.43
N LEU A 17 -27.61 19.38 -15.06
CA LEU A 17 -27.34 17.95 -14.84
C LEU A 17 -26.10 17.44 -15.60
N PHE A 18 -25.65 18.14 -16.65
CA PHE A 18 -24.48 17.73 -17.45
C PHE A 18 -23.15 18.31 -16.96
N LEU A 19 -23.15 19.29 -16.03
CA LEU A 19 -21.91 19.91 -15.52
C LEU A 19 -21.23 19.12 -14.39
N ASN A 20 -21.79 18.00 -13.93
CA ASN A 20 -21.24 17.19 -12.83
C ASN A 20 -20.52 15.90 -13.28
N ALA A 21 -20.41 15.64 -14.60
CA ALA A 21 -19.86 14.40 -15.11
C ALA A 21 -18.37 14.52 -15.52
N CYS A 22 -17.53 15.01 -14.61
CA CYS A 22 -16.09 14.73 -14.65
C CYS A 22 -15.71 13.95 -13.39
N GLN A 23 -16.36 12.80 -13.18
CA GLN A 23 -15.86 11.81 -12.24
C GLN A 23 -14.79 11.01 -12.97
N THR A 24 -13.52 11.28 -12.67
CA THR A 24 -12.45 10.32 -12.97
C THR A 24 -12.78 9.03 -12.23
N VAL A 25 -13.25 8.03 -12.98
CA VAL A 25 -13.53 6.69 -12.44
C VAL A 25 -12.20 6.09 -12.03
N ASP A 26 -12.02 5.90 -10.74
CA ASP A 26 -10.84 5.26 -10.19
C ASP A 26 -10.97 3.73 -10.35
N PRO A 27 -10.24 3.11 -11.30
CA PRO A 27 -10.47 1.71 -11.67
C PRO A 27 -10.09 0.73 -10.55
N TYR A 28 -9.36 1.20 -9.54
CA TYR A 28 -8.86 0.38 -8.44
C TYR A 28 -9.75 0.44 -7.19
N ALA A 29 -10.80 1.26 -7.18
CA ALA A 29 -11.63 1.47 -5.99
C ALA A 29 -12.28 0.17 -5.46
N PRO A 30 -12.83 -0.72 -6.30
CA PRO A 30 -13.36 -2.01 -5.82
C PRO A 30 -12.29 -2.91 -5.20
N ALA A 31 -11.08 -2.94 -5.78
CA ALA A 31 -9.97 -3.75 -5.27
C ALA A 31 -9.51 -3.26 -3.90
N ARG A 32 -9.45 -1.93 -3.69
CA ARG A 32 -9.13 -1.35 -2.37
C ARG A 32 -10.21 -1.60 -1.33
N ALA A 33 -11.48 -1.49 -1.72
CA ALA A 33 -12.58 -1.81 -0.82
C ALA A 33 -12.52 -3.28 -0.36
N ALA A 34 -12.26 -4.21 -1.28
CA ALA A 34 -12.10 -5.62 -0.96
C ALA A 34 -10.88 -5.88 -0.07
N MET A 35 -9.73 -5.25 -0.37
CA MET A 35 -8.54 -5.31 0.48
C MET A 35 -8.83 -4.82 1.90
N ASN A 36 -9.41 -3.63 2.05
CA ASN A 36 -9.68 -3.05 3.35
C ASN A 36 -10.70 -3.87 4.16
N ALA A 37 -11.72 -4.43 3.49
CA ALA A 37 -12.63 -5.37 4.13
C ALA A 37 -11.88 -6.64 4.62
N ALA A 38 -10.97 -7.19 3.83
CA ALA A 38 -10.18 -8.35 4.22
C ALA A 38 -9.25 -8.05 5.42
N ILE A 39 -8.60 -6.88 5.43
CA ILE A 39 -7.73 -6.44 6.54
C ILE A 39 -8.50 -6.45 7.87
N LEU A 40 -9.74 -5.96 7.89
CA LEU A 40 -10.57 -5.93 9.10
C LEU A 40 -10.91 -7.32 9.66
N THR A 41 -10.77 -8.37 8.86
CA THR A 41 -11.01 -9.76 9.28
C THR A 41 -9.75 -10.49 9.76
N GLU A 42 -8.58 -9.85 9.68
CA GLU A 42 -7.33 -10.41 10.18
C GLU A 42 -7.42 -10.65 11.69
N LYS A 43 -7.06 -11.87 12.12
CA LYS A 43 -7.05 -12.21 13.55
C LYS A 43 -5.96 -11.39 14.26
N PRO A 44 -6.25 -10.75 15.40
CA PRO A 44 -5.20 -10.16 16.23
C PRO A 44 -4.15 -11.19 16.63
N GLY A 45 -2.91 -10.75 16.81
CA GLY A 45 -1.81 -11.62 17.25
C GLY A 45 -0.46 -10.94 17.25
N ASP A 46 0.55 -11.67 17.74
CA ASP A 46 1.95 -11.23 17.77
C ASP A 46 2.65 -11.54 16.45
N TYR A 47 2.22 -10.84 15.41
CA TYR A 47 2.81 -10.89 14.08
C TYR A 47 2.57 -9.57 13.36
N PHE A 48 3.26 -9.37 12.24
CA PHE A 48 3.07 -8.21 11.38
C PHE A 48 2.69 -8.66 9.98
N ILE A 49 2.08 -7.75 9.22
CA ILE A 49 1.88 -7.92 7.77
C ILE A 49 2.89 -7.04 7.06
N GLY A 50 3.73 -7.66 6.25
CA GLY A 50 4.74 -7.01 5.44
C GLY A 50 4.38 -7.08 3.96
N ARG A 51 4.51 -5.98 3.23
CA ARG A 51 4.54 -5.99 1.76
C ARG A 51 5.90 -5.51 1.28
N ARG A 52 6.52 -6.33 0.44
CA ARG A 52 7.80 -5.99 -0.19
C ARG A 52 7.64 -4.76 -1.08
N MET A 53 8.53 -3.78 -0.91
CA MET A 53 8.72 -2.67 -1.85
C MET A 53 10.16 -2.68 -2.33
N PHE A 54 10.41 -3.33 -3.47
CA PHE A 54 11.74 -3.34 -4.06
C PHE A 54 11.95 -2.11 -4.93
N LYS A 55 13.10 -1.47 -4.72
CA LYS A 55 13.60 -0.35 -5.50
C LYS A 55 15.09 -0.57 -5.71
N ALA A 56 15.58 -0.34 -6.93
CA ALA A 56 16.93 -0.70 -7.32
C ALA A 56 18.00 0.04 -6.49
N ASP A 57 17.77 1.31 -6.20
CA ASP A 57 18.76 2.17 -5.54
C ASP A 57 18.71 2.08 -4.01
N TYR A 58 17.53 1.78 -3.47
CA TYR A 58 17.23 1.89 -2.04
C TYR A 58 17.50 0.58 -1.29
N LYS A 59 17.89 0.69 -0.02
CA LYS A 59 18.23 -0.48 0.83
C LYS A 59 17.12 -0.91 1.82
N MET A 60 16.05 -0.14 1.92
CA MET A 60 14.83 -0.51 2.65
C MET A 60 14.19 -1.78 2.07
N TRP A 61 13.47 -2.51 2.94
CA TRP A 61 12.82 -3.75 2.53
C TRP A 61 11.38 -3.53 2.05
N GLY A 62 10.57 -2.81 2.81
CA GLY A 62 9.14 -2.72 2.50
C GLY A 62 8.29 -2.16 3.63
N TRP A 63 6.99 -2.18 3.40
CA TRP A 63 6.00 -1.64 4.34
C TRP A 63 5.58 -2.73 5.33
N VAL A 64 5.61 -2.40 6.62
CA VAL A 64 5.21 -3.31 7.71
C VAL A 64 4.11 -2.65 8.54
N ARG A 65 3.00 -3.37 8.75
CA ARG A 65 1.86 -2.94 9.56
C ARG A 65 1.45 -4.01 10.57
N GLU A 66 0.72 -3.59 11.58
CA GLU A 66 0.03 -4.49 12.51
C GLU A 66 -1.19 -5.14 11.84
N PRO A 67 -1.60 -6.35 12.28
CA PRO A 67 -2.81 -7.00 11.81
C PRO A 67 -4.05 -6.17 12.12
N GLY A 68 -5.01 -6.16 11.21
CA GLY A 68 -6.25 -5.39 11.34
C GLY A 68 -6.09 -3.88 11.14
N LYS A 69 -4.87 -3.37 10.94
CA LYS A 69 -4.61 -1.97 10.60
C LYS A 69 -4.47 -1.79 9.08
N PRO A 70 -4.96 -0.70 8.49
CA PRO A 70 -4.86 -0.47 7.05
C PRO A 70 -3.44 -0.04 6.65
N TRP A 71 -3.07 -0.15 5.36
CA TRP A 71 -1.72 0.20 4.91
C TRP A 71 -1.26 1.64 5.19
N PRO A 72 -2.13 2.66 5.30
CA PRO A 72 -1.70 4.00 5.72
C PRO A 72 -1.09 4.06 7.13
N THR A 73 -1.21 3.02 7.95
CA THR A 73 -0.50 2.94 9.24
C THR A 73 0.84 2.22 9.14
N ALA A 74 1.17 1.64 7.98
CA ALA A 74 2.40 0.91 7.78
C ALA A 74 3.64 1.82 7.88
N ARG A 75 4.75 1.22 8.29
CA ARG A 75 6.07 1.85 8.36
C ARG A 75 6.95 1.25 7.28
N LEU A 76 7.71 2.09 6.57
CA LEU A 76 8.76 1.62 5.67
C LEU A 76 9.97 1.25 6.52
N VAL A 77 10.44 0.00 6.42
CA VAL A 77 11.44 -0.53 7.35
C VAL A 77 12.77 -0.87 6.68
N MET A 78 13.83 -0.74 7.47
CA MET A 78 15.08 -1.46 7.26
C MET A 78 14.95 -2.81 7.95
N MET A 79 15.24 -3.89 7.22
CA MET A 79 15.16 -5.24 7.76
C MET A 79 16.48 -5.60 8.46
N ASN A 80 16.42 -5.94 9.73
CA ASN A 80 17.53 -6.55 10.45
C ASN A 80 17.43 -8.07 10.31
N GLU A 81 18.42 -8.63 9.64
CA GLU A 81 18.45 -10.03 9.20
C GLU A 81 19.48 -10.86 9.96
N GLN A 82 19.93 -10.41 11.14
CA GLN A 82 20.91 -11.15 11.95
C GLN A 82 20.41 -12.54 12.36
N LYS A 83 19.08 -12.71 12.52
CA LYS A 83 18.45 -13.99 12.86
C LYS A 83 17.89 -14.74 11.65
N LYS A 84 17.30 -14.01 10.70
CA LYS A 84 16.64 -14.58 9.52
C LYS A 84 16.81 -13.64 8.34
N LEU A 85 17.27 -14.18 7.21
CA LEU A 85 17.31 -13.45 5.93
C LEU A 85 15.90 -13.17 5.42
N ALA A 86 15.72 -12.03 4.76
CA ALA A 86 14.51 -11.69 4.02
C ALA A 86 14.29 -12.66 2.85
N PRO A 87 13.04 -12.82 2.36
CA PRO A 87 12.69 -13.90 1.45
C PRO A 87 13.48 -13.88 0.12
N ASP A 88 13.65 -12.72 -0.51
CA ASP A 88 14.45 -12.56 -1.74
C ASP A 88 15.94 -12.86 -1.53
N ARG A 89 16.50 -12.39 -0.42
CA ARG A 89 17.91 -12.59 -0.07
C ARG A 89 18.21 -14.05 0.25
N SER A 90 17.30 -14.77 0.90
CA SER A 90 17.43 -16.22 1.11
C SER A 90 17.48 -17.03 -0.20
N GLN A 91 16.92 -16.47 -1.28
CA GLN A 91 16.92 -17.07 -2.62
C GLN A 91 18.06 -16.56 -3.50
N GLY A 92 18.90 -15.64 -2.99
CA GLY A 92 20.00 -15.03 -3.73
C GLY A 92 19.55 -14.14 -4.90
N LYS A 93 18.28 -13.72 -4.93
CA LYS A 93 17.69 -12.93 -6.03
C LYS A 93 16.94 -11.73 -5.47
N ILE A 94 17.68 -10.66 -5.16
CA ILE A 94 17.14 -9.44 -4.56
C ILE A 94 15.99 -8.89 -5.43
N GLY A 95 14.86 -8.60 -4.80
CA GLY A 95 13.69 -8.02 -5.45
C GLY A 95 12.82 -8.99 -6.23
N LEU A 96 13.14 -10.30 -6.25
CA LEU A 96 12.32 -11.34 -6.89
C LEU A 96 10.87 -11.34 -6.36
N ASP A 97 10.71 -10.98 -5.10
CA ASP A 97 9.45 -10.96 -4.36
C ASP A 97 8.79 -9.56 -4.34
N ASN A 98 9.13 -8.67 -5.28
CA ASN A 98 8.54 -7.33 -5.29
C ASN A 98 7.00 -7.40 -5.27
N ASN A 99 6.39 -6.62 -4.38
CA ASN A 99 4.95 -6.59 -4.07
C ASN A 99 4.35 -7.84 -3.43
N PHE A 100 5.13 -8.87 -3.06
CA PHE A 100 4.60 -10.00 -2.31
C PHE A 100 4.24 -9.58 -0.88
N ILE A 101 3.27 -10.29 -0.31
CA ILE A 101 2.73 -10.05 1.03
C ILE A 101 3.08 -11.22 1.92
N TYR A 102 3.61 -10.90 3.09
CA TYR A 102 4.07 -11.86 4.07
C TYR A 102 3.42 -11.60 5.42
N ARG A 103 3.12 -12.68 6.14
CA ARG A 103 3.05 -12.64 7.59
C ARG A 103 4.49 -12.67 8.09
N LEU A 104 4.86 -11.74 8.96
CA LEU A 104 6.18 -11.63 9.55
C LEU A 104 6.12 -11.93 11.04
N SER A 105 7.02 -12.76 11.53
CA SER A 105 7.34 -12.86 12.96
C SER A 105 8.62 -12.09 13.24
N GLY A 106 8.61 -11.31 14.32
CA GLY A 106 9.69 -10.40 14.66
C GLY A 106 9.17 -9.20 15.43
N LYS A 107 10.00 -8.15 15.53
CA LYS A 107 9.66 -6.94 16.29
C LYS A 107 10.40 -5.73 15.77
N PHE A 108 9.85 -4.56 16.05
CA PHE A 108 10.61 -3.31 15.94
C PHE A 108 11.61 -3.22 17.08
N SER A 109 12.87 -2.91 16.79
CA SER A 109 13.90 -2.79 17.83
C SER A 109 13.75 -1.54 18.68
N GLY A 110 13.07 -0.51 18.15
CA GLY A 110 13.03 0.84 18.72
C GLY A 110 14.08 1.77 18.10
N GLU A 111 15.05 1.21 17.37
CA GLU A 111 16.11 1.94 16.70
C GLU A 111 15.73 2.35 15.27
N THR A 112 16.57 3.19 14.68
CA THR A 112 16.47 3.58 13.27
C THR A 112 17.79 3.37 12.55
N VAL A 113 17.72 3.14 11.23
CA VAL A 113 18.88 2.88 10.38
C VAL A 113 18.90 3.92 9.26
N TYR A 114 20.07 4.51 9.03
CA TYR A 114 20.31 5.46 7.95
C TYR A 114 20.30 4.75 6.59
N GLU A 115 19.60 5.34 5.61
CA GLU A 115 19.62 4.89 4.23
C GLU A 115 20.15 6.00 3.31
N PRO A 116 21.29 5.79 2.63
CA PRO A 116 22.01 6.87 1.97
C PRO A 116 21.38 7.35 0.66
N ALA A 117 20.63 6.50 -0.06
CA ALA A 117 20.04 6.91 -1.33
C ALA A 117 18.84 7.85 -1.16
N SER A 118 18.16 7.79 -0.02
CA SER A 118 17.06 8.68 0.36
C SER A 118 17.47 9.76 1.35
N ASP A 119 18.66 9.64 1.97
CA ASP A 119 19.18 10.50 3.02
C ASP A 119 18.23 10.61 4.23
N ARG A 120 17.71 9.47 4.69
CA ARG A 120 16.72 9.39 5.77
C ARG A 120 16.99 8.24 6.72
N PHE A 121 16.38 8.33 7.90
CA PHE A 121 16.38 7.27 8.90
C PHE A 121 15.04 6.53 8.87
N TYR A 122 15.10 5.19 8.93
CA TYR A 122 13.93 4.32 8.90
C TYR A 122 13.92 3.40 10.11
N PRO A 123 12.75 3.06 10.65
CA PRO A 123 12.64 2.11 11.75
C PRO A 123 13.22 0.75 11.36
N GLU A 124 13.95 0.16 12.29
CA GLU A 124 14.50 -1.19 12.13
C GLU A 124 13.48 -2.25 12.57
N PHE A 125 13.28 -3.26 11.72
CA PHE A 125 12.48 -4.44 12.03
C PHE A 125 13.38 -5.67 12.12
N VAL A 126 13.45 -6.30 13.28
CA VAL A 126 14.19 -7.54 13.53
C VAL A 126 13.36 -8.72 13.03
N LEU A 127 13.80 -9.33 11.93
CA LEU A 127 13.12 -10.47 11.32
C LEU A 127 13.48 -11.77 12.03
N GLU A 128 12.46 -12.52 12.43
CA GLU A 128 12.63 -13.84 13.07
C GLU A 128 12.03 -14.96 12.21
N GLY A 129 11.02 -14.65 11.39
CA GLY A 129 10.42 -15.58 10.45
C GLY A 129 9.41 -14.90 9.52
N TYR A 130 8.95 -15.65 8.52
CA TYR A 130 7.92 -15.19 7.59
C TYR A 130 7.17 -16.35 6.96
N GLU A 131 5.95 -16.06 6.51
CA GLU A 131 5.07 -16.93 5.74
C GLU A 131 4.50 -16.12 4.58
N LEU A 132 4.58 -16.65 3.35
CA LEU A 132 4.01 -16.01 2.17
C LEU A 132 2.47 -16.09 2.25
N LEU A 133 1.80 -14.94 2.18
CA LEU A 133 0.33 -14.86 2.17
C LEU A 133 -0.21 -14.66 0.76
N SER A 134 0.43 -13.83 -0.05
CA SER A 134 -0.04 -13.49 -1.39
C SER A 134 1.10 -13.06 -2.29
N THR A 135 1.00 -13.45 -3.56
CA THR A 135 1.83 -12.94 -4.66
C THR A 135 1.10 -11.88 -5.48
N LYS A 136 -0.17 -11.61 -5.17
CA LYS A 136 -1.00 -10.60 -5.83
C LYS A 136 -0.88 -9.27 -5.08
N SER A 137 -0.55 -8.20 -5.80
CA SER A 137 -0.49 -6.86 -5.23
C SER A 137 -1.86 -6.20 -5.20
N GLU A 138 -2.27 -5.69 -4.05
CA GLU A 138 -3.37 -4.72 -4.00
C GLU A 138 -2.85 -3.30 -4.25
N PRO A 139 -3.65 -2.40 -4.84
CA PRO A 139 -3.22 -1.04 -5.14
C PRO A 139 -3.25 -0.16 -3.89
N ILE A 140 -2.10 -0.05 -3.20
CA ILE A 140 -1.97 0.72 -1.95
C ILE A 140 -1.46 2.17 -2.15
N TYR A 141 -1.00 2.48 -3.36
CA TYR A 141 -0.46 3.79 -3.72
C TYR A 141 -1.46 4.58 -4.56
N VAL A 142 -1.22 5.89 -4.67
CA VAL A 142 -1.95 6.78 -5.59
C VAL A 142 -1.70 6.38 -7.05
N THR A 143 -0.48 5.95 -7.36
CA THR A 143 -0.06 5.54 -8.70
C THR A 143 0.78 4.27 -8.65
N ASN A 144 0.58 3.38 -9.61
CA ASN A 144 1.35 2.15 -9.76
C ASN A 144 2.79 2.41 -10.22
N GLU A 145 3.14 3.63 -10.64
CA GLU A 145 4.53 4.02 -10.91
C GLU A 145 5.43 3.74 -9.70
N GLN A 146 4.91 3.90 -8.49
CA GLN A 146 5.66 3.59 -7.28
C GLN A 146 5.96 2.09 -7.10
N GLU A 147 5.30 1.19 -7.81
CA GLU A 147 5.60 -0.25 -7.73
C GLU A 147 6.81 -0.66 -8.59
N LYS A 148 7.22 0.20 -9.54
CA LYS A 148 8.32 -0.08 -10.46
C LYS A 148 9.68 0.10 -9.76
N PRO A 149 10.61 -0.88 -9.82
CA PRO A 149 11.87 -0.81 -9.09
C PRO A 149 12.80 0.35 -9.46
N ASP A 150 12.74 0.82 -10.70
CA ASP A 150 13.56 1.90 -11.27
C ASP A 150 13.03 3.31 -10.95
N VAL A 151 11.79 3.43 -10.48
CA VAL A 151 11.18 4.71 -10.15
C VAL A 151 11.52 5.13 -8.72
N ARG A 152 12.22 6.25 -8.55
CA ARG A 152 12.68 6.79 -7.25
C ARG A 152 11.61 7.56 -6.48
N ILE A 153 10.42 6.98 -6.36
CA ILE A 153 9.30 7.54 -5.58
C ILE A 153 9.14 6.75 -4.29
N ILE A 154 9.12 7.45 -3.15
CA ILE A 154 8.84 6.91 -1.82
C ILE A 154 7.67 7.69 -1.21
N LEU A 155 6.44 7.37 -1.61
CA LEU A 155 5.23 7.89 -0.94
C LEU A 155 4.68 6.84 0.02
N LYS A 156 4.05 7.32 1.10
CA LYS A 156 3.34 6.44 2.02
C LYS A 156 2.15 5.79 1.31
N PRO A 157 1.79 4.54 1.65
CA PRO A 157 0.51 3.97 1.24
C PRO A 157 -0.65 4.89 1.68
N VAL A 158 -1.64 5.02 0.82
CA VAL A 158 -2.81 5.91 1.01
C VAL A 158 -4.12 5.14 1.14
N HIS A 159 -4.09 3.82 0.97
CA HIS A 159 -5.26 2.98 0.84
C HIS A 159 -5.21 1.70 1.65
#